data_AF-A0A1J9QL93-F1
#
_entry.id   AF-A0A1J9QL93-F1
#
_cell.length_a   1.000
_cell.length_b   1.000
_cell.length_c   1.000
_cell.angle_alpha   90.00
_cell.angle_beta   90.00
_cell.angle_gamma   90.00
#
_symmetry.space_group_name_H-M   'P 1'
#
loop_
_entity.id
_entity.type
_entity.pdbx_description
1 polymer ?
#
loop_
_entity_poly.entity_id
_entity_poly.type
_entity_poly.pdbx_seq_one_letter_code
_entity_poly.pdbx_strand_id
1 'polypeptide(L)'
;MGFLKSVTVGILALSQFGNAIPTNYTNPTLEARKLYALDGGQEPSLTKRALFNVDGILDDNRKEVLRQGLKDAVEVASVVLDKMGKEKHKNKISAWFGDVENEDYEGKVRDVFKNFVGENHDHEGANVLGQLIVFPDDYWYVEERGQNFCDVVKPDGSTGTAYYMPRDKKYYGMHYCDKFFRRLNLKDYTEQYLRDNCAGMPDHIDTNHISRVFQGANVLHEVMHFPLVGKAGTSKQIGDAVYNAYNCYTLKTTPDALNQKGKPKRTIDNADSYVYYAMHIYLEEKCDRAFGYPQSMVDN
;
A
#
# COMPACT_ATOMS: atom_id res chain seq x y z
N MET A 1 60.10 -33.95 -21.56
CA MET A 1 59.43 -33.88 -22.88
C MET A 1 58.09 -34.57 -22.76
N GLY A 2 56.98 -33.88 -23.07
CA GLY A 2 55.65 -34.51 -23.11
C GLY A 2 54.52 -33.58 -22.66
N PHE A 3 54.23 -32.53 -23.42
CA PHE A 3 52.94 -31.84 -23.36
C PHE A 3 52.14 -32.28 -24.59
N LEU A 4 51.10 -33.08 -24.37
CA LEU A 4 50.15 -33.49 -25.41
C LEU A 4 48.96 -32.53 -25.38
N LYS A 5 48.73 -31.94 -26.55
CA LYS A 5 47.66 -31.02 -26.90
C LYS A 5 46.30 -31.69 -26.81
N SER A 6 45.31 -30.98 -26.27
CA SER A 6 43.94 -31.14 -26.73
C SER A 6 43.27 -29.76 -26.73
N VAL A 7 43.09 -29.24 -27.94
CA VAL A 7 42.31 -28.03 -28.23
C VAL A 7 41.00 -28.54 -28.78
N THR A 8 39.92 -28.39 -28.03
CA THR A 8 38.57 -28.59 -28.56
C THR A 8 38.04 -27.22 -28.98
N VAL A 9 38.04 -27.00 -30.29
CA VAL A 9 37.39 -25.88 -30.96
C VAL A 9 35.89 -26.19 -31.00
N GLY A 10 35.10 -25.49 -30.20
CA GLY A 10 33.65 -25.46 -30.31
C GLY A 10 33.22 -24.31 -31.23
N ILE A 11 32.87 -24.65 -32.46
CA ILE A 11 32.35 -23.73 -33.48
C ILE A 11 30.93 -23.28 -33.08
N LEU A 12 30.75 -21.96 -33.05
CA LEU A 12 29.47 -21.25 -33.09
C LEU A 12 28.74 -21.50 -34.42
N ALA A 13 27.44 -21.80 -34.34
CA ALA A 13 26.44 -21.33 -35.30
C ALA A 13 25.06 -21.38 -34.61
N LEU A 14 24.57 -20.22 -34.11
CA LEU A 14 23.62 -19.37 -34.80
C LEU A 14 22.29 -20.06 -35.10
N SER A 15 21.33 -19.91 -34.18
CA SER A 15 19.96 -19.62 -34.57
C SER A 15 19.24 -18.86 -33.45
N GLN A 16 18.54 -17.79 -33.85
CA GLN A 16 17.49 -17.09 -33.10
C GLN A 16 17.91 -16.05 -32.05
N PHE A 17 18.48 -14.94 -32.51
CA PHE A 17 18.10 -13.63 -31.97
C PHE A 17 17.42 -12.84 -33.08
N GLY A 18 16.11 -13.05 -33.21
CA GLY A 18 15.24 -12.13 -33.93
C GLY A 18 15.06 -10.88 -33.08
N ASN A 19 15.58 -9.76 -33.57
CA ASN A 19 15.15 -8.39 -33.31
C ASN A 19 14.87 -8.03 -31.84
N ALA A 20 15.88 -7.43 -31.20
CA ALA A 20 15.62 -6.42 -30.19
C ALA A 20 14.65 -5.38 -30.78
N ILE A 21 13.41 -5.35 -30.29
CA ILE A 21 12.49 -4.26 -30.57
C ILE A 21 12.96 -3.10 -29.69
N PRO A 22 13.41 -1.96 -30.26
CA PRO A 22 13.58 -0.76 -29.47
C PRO A 22 12.19 -0.30 -29.05
N THR A 23 11.82 -0.47 -27.78
CA THR A 23 10.60 0.13 -27.24
C THR A 23 10.82 1.64 -27.12
N ASN A 24 10.40 2.35 -28.16
CA ASN A 24 10.22 3.79 -28.17
C ASN A 24 9.15 4.16 -27.12
N TYR A 25 9.55 4.44 -25.88
CA TYR A 25 8.69 4.96 -24.81
C TYR A 25 8.31 6.43 -25.04
N THR A 26 7.64 6.74 -26.15
CA THR A 26 7.19 8.11 -26.44
C THR A 26 5.73 8.23 -26.87
N ASN A 27 4.93 7.17 -26.77
CA ASN A 27 3.53 7.25 -27.17
C ASN A 27 2.60 6.53 -26.16
N PRO A 28 1.95 7.25 -25.24
CA PRO A 28 0.85 6.68 -24.46
C PRO A 28 -0.24 6.15 -25.39
N THR A 29 -0.89 5.06 -24.98
CA THR A 29 -2.01 4.41 -25.68
C THR A 29 -3.14 5.41 -25.96
N LEU A 30 -3.97 5.13 -26.96
CA LEU A 30 -5.05 6.03 -27.38
C LEU A 30 -6.03 6.38 -26.23
N GLU A 31 -6.21 5.48 -25.27
CA GLU A 31 -7.01 5.72 -24.06
C GLU A 31 -6.30 6.61 -23.04
N ALA A 32 -4.99 6.43 -22.82
CA ALA A 32 -4.20 7.34 -22.01
C ALA A 32 -4.17 8.76 -22.61
N ARG A 33 -4.13 8.90 -23.95
CA ARG A 33 -4.22 10.21 -24.62
C ARG A 33 -5.55 10.93 -24.40
N LYS A 34 -6.67 10.19 -24.31
CA LYS A 34 -7.98 10.79 -24.00
C LYS A 34 -8.02 11.41 -22.61
N LEU A 35 -7.22 10.91 -21.67
CA LEU A 35 -7.08 11.49 -20.32
C LEU A 35 -6.19 12.73 -20.30
N TYR A 36 -5.17 12.82 -21.16
CA TYR A 36 -4.28 13.99 -21.25
C TYR A 36 -4.81 15.12 -22.14
N ALA A 37 -5.85 14.87 -22.94
CA ALA A 37 -6.46 15.84 -23.85
C ALA A 37 -7.68 16.59 -23.27
N LEU A 38 -7.90 16.54 -21.94
CA LEU A 38 -8.98 17.27 -21.26
C LEU A 38 -8.66 18.75 -20.99
N ASP A 39 -7.90 19.39 -21.88
CA ASP A 39 -7.88 20.85 -22.03
C ASP A 39 -8.89 21.22 -23.12
N GLY A 40 -10.16 21.39 -22.75
CA GLY A 40 -11.19 21.80 -23.71
C GLY A 40 -12.62 21.51 -23.29
N GLY A 41 -13.09 22.18 -22.24
CA GLY A 41 -14.50 22.61 -22.09
C GLY A 41 -15.61 21.67 -22.57
N GLN A 42 -15.72 20.47 -21.99
CA GLN A 42 -16.97 19.72 -21.93
C GLN A 42 -16.83 18.65 -20.83
N GLU A 43 -17.66 18.72 -19.80
CA GLU A 43 -17.70 17.67 -18.78
C GLU A 43 -18.05 16.34 -19.46
N PRO A 44 -17.15 15.33 -19.46
CA PRO A 44 -17.58 14.00 -19.75
C PRO A 44 -18.49 13.60 -18.59
N SER A 45 -19.67 13.07 -18.88
CA SER A 45 -20.43 12.29 -17.92
C SER A 45 -19.55 11.12 -17.46
N LEU A 46 -18.74 11.36 -16.43
CA LEU A 46 -17.80 10.42 -15.85
C LEU A 46 -18.64 9.39 -15.09
N THR A 47 -19.01 8.32 -15.79
CA THR A 47 -19.37 7.06 -15.16
C THR A 47 -18.28 6.73 -14.14
N LYS A 48 -18.69 6.57 -12.88
CA LYS A 48 -17.85 6.34 -11.70
C LYS A 48 -16.62 5.47 -12.03
N ARG A 49 -15.41 6.04 -12.00
CA ARG A 49 -14.17 5.25 -11.89
C ARG A 49 -13.82 5.19 -10.41
N ALA A 50 -14.38 4.22 -9.69
CA ALA A 50 -14.15 4.07 -8.25
C ALA A 50 -12.79 3.43 -7.94
N LEU A 51 -12.24 2.65 -8.88
CA LEU A 51 -10.89 2.08 -8.77
C LEU A 51 -9.80 3.09 -9.15
N PHE A 52 -8.62 2.99 -8.53
CA PHE A 52 -7.45 3.74 -9.01
C PHE A 52 -7.13 3.36 -10.47
N ASN A 53 -6.54 4.30 -11.21
CA ASN A 53 -6.25 4.16 -12.62
C ASN A 53 -5.04 3.23 -12.84
N VAL A 54 -5.28 2.08 -13.48
CA VAL A 54 -4.26 1.10 -13.89
C VAL A 54 -4.11 1.01 -15.41
N ASP A 55 -4.62 1.98 -16.16
CA ASP A 55 -4.68 1.93 -17.63
C ASP A 55 -3.27 1.90 -18.26
N GLY A 56 -2.26 2.40 -17.53
CA GLY A 56 -0.85 2.37 -17.92
C GLY A 56 -0.14 1.03 -17.70
N ILE A 57 -0.73 0.09 -16.94
CA ILE A 57 -0.19 -1.25 -16.77
C ILE A 57 -0.51 -2.06 -18.03
N LEU A 58 0.45 -2.78 -18.60
CA LEU A 58 0.21 -3.55 -19.84
C LEU A 58 -0.22 -4.99 -19.57
N ASP A 59 0.25 -5.57 -18.47
CA ASP A 59 -0.07 -6.93 -18.06
C ASP A 59 -1.46 -6.98 -17.40
N ASP A 60 -2.42 -7.66 -18.02
CA ASP A 60 -3.80 -7.73 -17.54
C ASP A 60 -3.94 -8.49 -16.22
N ASN A 61 -3.06 -9.47 -15.95
CA ASN A 61 -3.04 -10.15 -14.65
C ASN A 61 -2.57 -9.20 -13.55
N ARG A 62 -1.53 -8.38 -13.80
CA ARG A 62 -1.10 -7.34 -12.86
C ARG A 62 -2.19 -6.30 -12.63
N LYS A 63 -2.92 -5.88 -13.66
CA LYS A 63 -4.09 -4.98 -13.49
C LYS A 63 -5.12 -5.59 -12.55
N GLU A 64 -5.46 -6.86 -12.76
CA GLU A 64 -6.47 -7.52 -11.95
C GLU A 64 -6.03 -7.68 -10.49
N VAL A 65 -4.77 -8.07 -10.26
CA VAL A 65 -4.19 -8.13 -8.91
C VAL A 65 -4.25 -6.77 -8.22
N LEU A 66 -3.92 -5.68 -8.92
CA LEU A 66 -4.01 -4.33 -8.36
C LEU A 66 -5.45 -3.93 -8.01
N ARG A 67 -6.40 -4.20 -8.92
CA ARG A 67 -7.83 -3.92 -8.69
C ARG A 67 -8.39 -4.73 -7.54
N GLN A 68 -8.04 -6.02 -7.46
CA GLN A 68 -8.47 -6.89 -6.37
C GLN A 68 -7.86 -6.44 -5.04
N GLY A 69 -6.57 -6.09 -5.02
CA GLY A 69 -5.92 -5.54 -3.82
C GLY A 69 -6.61 -4.27 -3.31
N LEU A 70 -7.12 -3.41 -4.20
CA LEU A 70 -7.91 -2.25 -3.82
C LEU A 70 -9.27 -2.65 -3.22
N LYS A 71 -10.02 -3.54 -3.88
CA LYS A 71 -11.30 -4.04 -3.37
C LYS A 71 -11.14 -4.68 -1.99
N ASP A 72 -10.08 -5.46 -1.80
CA ASP A 72 -9.73 -6.09 -0.53
C ASP A 72 -9.42 -5.06 0.56
N ALA A 73 -8.69 -4.00 0.24
CA ALA A 73 -8.41 -2.91 1.17
C ALA A 73 -9.67 -2.11 1.54
N VAL A 74 -10.56 -1.87 0.57
CA VAL A 74 -11.84 -1.20 0.76
C VAL A 74 -12.78 -2.03 1.64
N GLU A 75 -12.83 -3.35 1.45
CA GLU A 75 -13.58 -4.28 2.31
C GLU A 75 -13.12 -4.16 3.77
N VAL A 76 -11.80 -4.23 4.01
CA VAL A 76 -11.22 -4.07 5.34
C VAL A 76 -11.59 -2.72 5.95
N ALA A 77 -11.40 -1.63 5.20
CA ALA A 77 -11.74 -0.28 5.65
C ALA A 77 -13.25 -0.08 5.91
N SER A 78 -14.11 -0.77 5.16
CA SER A 78 -15.57 -0.71 5.35
C SER A 78 -16.00 -1.37 6.65
N VAL A 79 -15.41 -2.51 6.99
CA VAL A 79 -15.62 -3.16 8.30
C VAL A 79 -15.18 -2.21 9.42
N VAL A 80 -14.06 -1.52 9.26
CA VAL A 80 -13.60 -0.53 10.24
C VAL A 80 -14.62 0.59 10.44
N LEU A 81 -15.17 1.17 9.37
CA LEU A 81 -16.17 2.24 9.49
C LEU A 81 -17.44 1.79 10.23
N ASP A 82 -17.92 0.59 9.97
CA ASP A 82 -19.09 0.02 10.65
C ASP A 82 -18.81 -0.27 12.14
N LYS A 83 -17.59 -0.74 12.44
CA LYS A 83 -17.26 -1.33 13.75
C LYS A 83 -16.51 -0.41 14.70
N MET A 84 -15.79 0.60 14.22
CA MET A 84 -14.90 1.43 15.05
C MET A 84 -15.57 2.11 16.24
N GLY A 85 -16.84 2.51 16.11
CA GLY A 85 -17.61 3.15 17.19
C GLY A 85 -18.35 2.18 18.11
N LYS A 86 -18.23 0.87 17.89
CA LYS A 86 -18.89 -0.15 18.72
C LYS A 86 -18.09 -0.39 19.99
N GLU A 87 -18.78 -0.81 21.05
CA GLU A 87 -18.20 -1.03 22.38
C GLU A 87 -16.93 -1.90 22.35
N LYS A 88 -16.92 -2.94 21.50
CA LYS A 88 -15.78 -3.86 21.31
C LYS A 88 -14.49 -3.17 20.83
N HIS A 89 -14.60 -2.09 20.04
CA HIS A 89 -13.46 -1.48 19.35
C HIS A 89 -13.19 -0.02 19.73
N LYS A 90 -14.09 0.64 20.47
CA LYS A 90 -13.96 2.07 20.79
C LYS A 90 -12.62 2.44 21.44
N ASN A 91 -12.04 1.55 22.24
CA ASN A 91 -10.75 1.78 22.90
C ASN A 91 -9.55 1.68 21.95
N LYS A 92 -9.71 1.10 20.76
CA LYS A 92 -8.62 0.87 19.80
C LYS A 92 -8.13 2.18 19.18
N ILE A 93 -8.95 3.23 19.12
CA ILE A 93 -8.52 4.55 18.64
C ILE A 93 -7.41 5.09 19.55
N SER A 94 -7.68 5.23 20.85
CA SER A 94 -6.68 5.64 21.84
C SER A 94 -5.49 4.67 21.88
N ALA A 95 -5.73 3.36 21.70
CA ALA A 95 -4.65 2.38 21.70
C ALA A 95 -3.69 2.52 20.49
N TRP A 96 -4.16 2.84 19.29
CA TRP A 96 -3.29 2.93 18.10
C TRP A 96 -2.81 4.36 17.82
N PHE A 97 -3.64 5.35 18.11
CA PHE A 97 -3.37 6.74 17.82
C PHE A 97 -3.03 7.57 19.06
N GLY A 98 -3.20 7.04 20.27
CA GLY A 98 -3.04 7.82 21.49
C GLY A 98 -4.16 8.85 21.68
N ASP A 99 -4.06 9.60 22.77
CA ASP A 99 -4.99 10.68 23.10
C ASP A 99 -4.22 12.00 23.08
N VAL A 100 -4.78 13.01 22.41
CA VAL A 100 -4.25 14.37 22.40
C VAL A 100 -5.34 15.32 22.88
N GLU A 101 -5.02 16.12 23.89
CA GLU A 101 -5.93 17.10 24.44
C GLU A 101 -6.42 18.05 23.33
N ASN A 102 -7.73 18.25 23.24
CA ASN A 102 -8.40 19.10 22.25
C ASN A 102 -8.28 18.65 20.79
N GLU A 103 -7.93 17.38 20.51
CA GLU A 103 -8.03 16.80 19.17
C GLU A 103 -9.04 15.65 19.10
N ASP A 104 -9.97 15.72 18.14
CA ASP A 104 -10.89 14.62 17.82
C ASP A 104 -10.21 13.62 16.86
N TYR A 105 -9.43 12.70 17.42
CA TYR A 105 -8.77 11.65 16.64
C TYR A 105 -9.76 10.62 16.08
N GLU A 106 -10.83 10.29 16.80
CA GLU A 106 -11.84 9.36 16.31
C GLU A 106 -12.51 9.91 15.04
N GLY A 107 -12.97 11.17 15.07
CA GLY A 107 -13.58 11.84 13.93
C GLY A 107 -12.63 11.92 12.73
N LYS A 108 -11.38 12.32 12.95
CA LYS A 108 -10.36 12.41 11.88
C LYS A 108 -10.05 11.05 11.27
N VAL A 109 -9.84 10.02 12.08
CA VAL A 109 -9.59 8.65 11.59
C VAL A 109 -10.79 8.13 10.82
N ARG A 110 -12.01 8.37 11.34
CA ARG A 110 -13.27 8.03 10.65
C ARG A 110 -13.36 8.73 9.30
N ASP A 111 -13.00 10.00 9.21
CA ASP A 111 -13.06 10.76 7.97
C ASP A 111 -12.02 10.28 6.95
N VAL A 112 -10.82 9.87 7.38
CA VAL A 112 -9.85 9.20 6.50
C VAL A 112 -10.46 7.93 5.89
N PHE A 113 -11.04 7.04 6.70
CA PHE A 113 -11.66 5.83 6.17
C PHE A 113 -12.89 6.13 5.31
N LYS A 114 -13.71 7.14 5.63
CA LYS A 114 -14.83 7.57 4.78
C LYS A 114 -14.34 8.09 3.43
N ASN A 115 -13.27 8.87 3.40
CA ASN A 115 -12.69 9.38 2.16
C ASN A 115 -12.09 8.26 1.30
N PHE A 116 -11.69 7.15 1.92
CA PHE A 116 -11.23 5.95 1.21
C PHE A 116 -12.40 5.11 0.69
N VAL A 117 -13.40 4.83 1.53
CA VAL A 117 -14.50 3.90 1.25
C VAL A 117 -15.62 4.56 0.43
N GLY A 118 -16.03 5.78 0.76
CA GLY A 118 -17.15 6.46 0.12
C GLY A 118 -18.51 5.77 0.36
N GLU A 119 -19.43 5.88 -0.59
CA GLU A 119 -20.76 5.22 -0.53
C GLU A 119 -20.69 3.69 -0.66
N ASN A 120 -19.63 3.20 -1.32
CA ASN A 120 -19.18 1.80 -1.40
C ASN A 120 -20.22 0.70 -1.69
N HIS A 121 -21.24 0.97 -2.52
CA HIS A 121 -22.21 -0.07 -2.91
C HIS A 121 -21.61 -1.21 -3.76
N ASP A 122 -20.41 -1.03 -4.31
CA ASP A 122 -19.73 -1.89 -5.27
C ASP A 122 -18.38 -2.44 -4.79
N HIS A 123 -17.99 -2.15 -3.54
CA HIS A 123 -16.67 -2.47 -2.97
C HIS A 123 -15.49 -1.83 -3.70
N GLU A 124 -15.71 -0.80 -4.52
CA GLU A 124 -14.66 -0.16 -5.32
C GLU A 124 -14.06 1.08 -4.65
N GLY A 125 -14.65 1.55 -3.54
CA GLY A 125 -14.17 2.71 -2.79
C GLY A 125 -14.74 4.04 -3.28
N ALA A 126 -14.14 5.12 -2.78
CA ALA A 126 -14.59 6.48 -3.05
C ALA A 126 -14.21 6.98 -4.45
N ASN A 127 -15.04 7.84 -5.04
CA ASN A 127 -14.81 8.39 -6.39
C ASN A 127 -13.48 9.13 -6.54
N VAL A 128 -12.95 9.69 -5.44
CA VAL A 128 -11.66 10.38 -5.45
C VAL A 128 -10.49 9.46 -5.81
N LEU A 129 -10.63 8.14 -5.60
CA LEU A 129 -9.59 7.16 -5.89
C LEU A 129 -9.32 7.03 -7.39
N GLY A 130 -10.28 7.34 -8.27
CA GLY A 130 -10.06 7.38 -9.71
C GLY A 130 -9.00 8.41 -10.17
N GLN A 131 -8.60 9.33 -9.28
CA GLN A 131 -7.53 10.29 -9.52
C GLN A 131 -6.12 9.76 -9.15
N LEU A 132 -6.03 8.64 -8.43
CA LEU A 132 -4.77 7.93 -8.19
C LEU A 132 -4.39 7.16 -9.45
N ILE A 133 -3.14 7.31 -9.89
CA ILE A 133 -2.60 6.65 -11.08
C ILE A 133 -1.50 5.69 -10.66
N VAL A 134 -1.66 4.41 -10.96
CA VAL A 134 -0.62 3.40 -10.79
C VAL A 134 0.24 3.37 -12.04
N PHE A 135 1.50 3.76 -11.90
CA PHE A 135 2.46 3.79 -12.99
C PHE A 135 3.21 2.45 -13.11
N PRO A 136 3.47 1.97 -14.34
CA PRO A 136 4.16 0.71 -14.58
C PRO A 136 5.65 0.77 -14.26
N ASP A 137 6.26 1.94 -14.40
CA ASP A 137 7.67 2.21 -14.16
C ASP A 137 7.93 2.63 -12.71
N ASP A 138 9.07 2.22 -12.16
CA ASP A 138 9.57 2.75 -10.90
C ASP A 138 10.24 4.11 -11.15
N TYR A 139 9.47 5.17 -10.99
CA TYR A 139 9.88 6.55 -11.30
C TYR A 139 10.46 7.31 -10.10
N TRP A 140 10.60 6.67 -8.94
CA TRP A 140 11.21 7.29 -7.77
C TRP A 140 12.66 6.84 -7.61
N TYR A 141 13.59 7.75 -7.94
CA TYR A 141 15.01 7.58 -7.68
C TYR A 141 15.35 8.02 -6.24
N VAL A 142 15.96 7.12 -5.47
CA VAL A 142 16.40 7.40 -4.10
C VAL A 142 17.86 7.85 -4.14
N GLU A 143 18.08 9.17 -4.15
CA GLU A 143 19.40 9.78 -4.34
C GLU A 143 20.44 9.28 -3.34
N GLU A 144 20.08 9.12 -2.06
CA GLU A 144 21.02 8.65 -1.03
C GLU A 144 21.48 7.21 -1.23
N ARG A 145 20.78 6.47 -2.10
CA ARG A 145 21.07 5.06 -2.43
C ARG A 145 21.53 4.87 -3.87
N GLY A 146 21.45 5.89 -4.71
CA GLY A 146 21.88 5.83 -6.10
C GLY A 146 21.08 4.85 -6.98
N GLN A 147 19.84 4.50 -6.60
CA GLN A 147 19.03 3.49 -7.27
C GLN A 147 17.53 3.83 -7.18
N ASN A 148 16.73 3.21 -8.04
CA ASN A 148 15.27 3.31 -8.00
C ASN A 148 14.70 2.60 -6.75
N PHE A 149 13.55 3.04 -6.26
CA PHE A 149 12.98 2.62 -4.98
C PHE A 149 12.83 1.10 -4.82
N CYS A 150 12.32 0.41 -5.84
CA CYS A 150 12.09 -1.04 -5.81
C CYS A 150 13.40 -1.84 -5.81
N ASP A 151 14.49 -1.25 -6.29
CA ASP A 151 15.82 -1.84 -6.26
C ASP A 151 16.57 -1.54 -4.96
N VAL A 152 16.02 -0.67 -4.09
CA VAL A 152 16.62 -0.38 -2.79
C VAL A 152 16.58 -1.59 -1.87
N VAL A 153 17.76 -2.16 -1.63
CA VAL A 153 17.99 -3.15 -0.56
C VAL A 153 18.50 -2.44 0.70
N LYS A 154 17.74 -2.53 1.78
CA LYS A 154 18.09 -2.00 3.10
C LYS A 154 19.17 -2.88 3.78
N PRO A 155 19.86 -2.39 4.84
CA PRO A 155 20.89 -3.17 5.54
C PRO A 155 20.40 -4.51 6.12
N ASP A 156 19.12 -4.61 6.43
CA ASP A 156 18.46 -5.84 6.89
C ASP A 156 18.06 -6.79 5.74
N GLY A 157 18.43 -6.47 4.50
CA GLY A 157 18.08 -7.23 3.30
C GLY A 157 16.66 -6.97 2.78
N SER A 158 15.88 -6.12 3.45
CA SER A 158 14.51 -5.84 3.02
C SER A 158 14.46 -4.87 1.83
N THR A 159 13.46 -5.06 0.97
CA THR A 159 13.18 -4.20 -0.19
C THR A 159 11.80 -3.54 -0.08
N GLY A 160 11.65 -2.44 -0.83
CA GLY A 160 10.39 -1.73 -1.02
C GLY A 160 9.27 -2.62 -1.54
N THR A 161 8.02 -2.26 -1.22
CA THR A 161 6.82 -2.98 -1.69
C THR A 161 6.00 -2.12 -2.62
N ALA A 162 5.76 -0.87 -2.24
CA ALA A 162 5.05 0.13 -3.02
C ALA A 162 5.47 1.51 -2.51
N TYR A 163 5.03 2.55 -3.22
CA TYR A 163 5.09 3.92 -2.73
C TYR A 163 4.00 4.78 -3.38
N TYR A 164 3.61 5.81 -2.66
CA TYR A 164 2.96 7.00 -3.19
C TYR A 164 3.99 8.12 -3.42
N MET A 165 4.05 8.63 -4.64
CA MET A 165 4.90 9.77 -4.99
C MET A 165 4.24 10.59 -6.10
N PRO A 166 4.07 11.92 -5.96
CA PRO A 166 3.56 12.73 -7.05
C PRO A 166 4.49 12.65 -8.28
N ARG A 167 3.98 12.17 -9.42
CA ARG A 167 4.72 12.14 -10.67
C ARG A 167 4.68 13.52 -11.34
N ASP A 168 5.84 14.02 -11.72
CA ASP A 168 6.03 15.33 -12.37
C ASP A 168 5.38 16.50 -11.60
N LYS A 169 5.22 16.35 -10.27
CA LYS A 169 4.50 17.28 -9.38
C LYS A 169 3.04 17.56 -9.77
N LYS A 170 2.48 16.80 -10.73
CA LYS A 170 1.16 17.03 -11.32
C LYS A 170 0.20 15.89 -11.04
N TYR A 171 0.68 14.65 -11.05
CA TYR A 171 -0.17 13.46 -10.95
C TYR A 171 -0.02 12.79 -9.59
N TYR A 172 -1.13 12.34 -9.02
CA TYR A 172 -1.13 11.53 -7.81
C TYR A 172 -0.68 10.11 -8.15
N GLY A 173 0.63 9.90 -8.11
CA GLY A 173 1.26 8.67 -8.57
C GLY A 173 1.43 7.65 -7.47
N MET A 174 1.25 6.39 -7.86
CA MET A 174 1.59 5.22 -7.07
C MET A 174 2.38 4.25 -7.93
N HIS A 175 3.21 3.44 -7.28
CA HIS A 175 3.89 2.32 -7.92
C HIS A 175 3.96 1.14 -6.96
N TYR A 176 3.85 -0.07 -7.50
CA TYR A 176 3.94 -1.31 -6.76
C TYR A 176 5.10 -2.15 -7.31
N CYS A 177 6.07 -2.45 -6.44
CA CYS A 177 7.21 -3.29 -6.77
C CYS A 177 6.78 -4.76 -6.95
N ASP A 178 7.62 -5.57 -7.58
CA ASP A 178 7.35 -7.01 -7.80
C ASP A 178 7.01 -7.79 -6.52
N LYS A 179 7.53 -7.35 -5.37
CA LYS A 179 7.22 -7.90 -4.05
C LYS A 179 5.73 -7.83 -3.70
N PHE A 180 5.01 -6.81 -4.16
CA PHE A 180 3.56 -6.68 -3.94
C PHE A 180 2.79 -7.83 -4.59
N PHE A 181 3.11 -8.17 -5.84
CA PHE A 181 2.38 -9.17 -6.62
C PHE A 181 2.55 -10.62 -6.13
N ARG A 182 3.46 -10.86 -5.18
CA ARG A 182 3.67 -12.17 -4.54
C ARG A 182 2.87 -12.34 -3.24
N ARG A 183 2.22 -11.28 -2.77
CA ARG A 183 1.40 -11.28 -1.57
C ARG A 183 0.03 -11.87 -1.87
N LEU A 184 -0.68 -12.28 -0.82
CA LEU A 184 -2.00 -12.87 -0.91
C LEU A 184 -3.07 -11.78 -1.10
N ASN A 185 -4.03 -12.04 -1.98
CA ASN A 185 -5.31 -11.35 -1.97
C ASN A 185 -6.13 -11.79 -0.75
N LEU A 186 -7.28 -11.16 -0.50
CA LEU A 186 -8.09 -11.45 0.69
C LEU A 186 -8.65 -12.87 0.71
N LYS A 187 -8.98 -13.42 -0.45
CA LYS A 187 -9.46 -14.81 -0.56
C LYS A 187 -8.38 -15.76 -0.06
N ASP A 188 -7.20 -15.73 -0.65
CA ASP A 188 -6.10 -16.63 -0.29
C ASP A 188 -5.60 -16.37 1.14
N TYR A 189 -5.61 -15.10 1.57
CA TYR A 189 -5.33 -14.73 2.96
C TYR A 189 -6.33 -15.34 3.94
N THR A 190 -7.61 -15.33 3.58
CA THR A 190 -8.67 -15.97 4.37
C THR A 190 -8.42 -17.46 4.47
N GLU A 191 -8.10 -18.12 3.35
CA GLU A 191 -7.86 -19.56 3.33
C GLU A 191 -6.66 -19.98 4.17
N GLN A 192 -5.60 -19.18 4.14
CA GLN A 192 -4.36 -19.52 4.84
C GLN A 192 -4.36 -19.12 6.32
N TYR A 193 -4.93 -17.96 6.65
CA TYR A 193 -4.76 -17.35 7.97
C TYR A 193 -6.06 -17.17 8.74
N LEU A 194 -7.20 -16.99 8.06
CA LEU A 194 -8.45 -16.64 8.74
C LEU A 194 -9.42 -17.81 8.94
N ARG A 195 -9.17 -18.96 8.30
CA ARG A 195 -9.91 -20.19 8.57
C ARG A 195 -9.73 -20.66 10.01
N ASP A 196 -10.68 -21.49 10.47
CA ASP A 196 -10.68 -22.10 11.80
C ASP A 196 -10.49 -21.07 12.93
N ASN A 197 -11.25 -19.97 12.88
CA ASN A 197 -11.18 -18.84 13.80
C ASN A 197 -9.76 -18.26 13.96
N CYS A 198 -9.04 -18.23 12.83
CA CYS A 198 -7.69 -17.69 12.74
C CYS A 198 -6.68 -18.41 13.63
N ALA A 199 -6.76 -19.74 13.66
CA ALA A 199 -5.79 -20.59 14.34
C ALA A 199 -4.36 -20.44 13.78
N GLY A 200 -4.24 -20.04 12.51
CA GLY A 200 -2.95 -19.75 11.85
C GLY A 200 -2.39 -18.35 12.15
N MET A 201 -3.11 -17.52 12.90
CA MET A 201 -2.67 -16.18 13.28
C MET A 201 -2.09 -16.18 14.70
N PRO A 202 -1.06 -15.38 14.97
CA PRO A 202 -0.59 -15.16 16.34
C PRO A 202 -1.65 -14.50 17.21
N ASP A 203 -1.43 -14.50 18.52
CA ASP A 203 -2.35 -13.87 19.48
C ASP A 203 -2.20 -12.35 19.53
N HIS A 204 -1.15 -11.79 18.93
CA HIS A 204 -0.93 -10.36 18.83
C HIS A 204 -0.94 -9.91 17.37
N ILE A 205 -1.32 -8.66 17.13
CA ILE A 205 -1.16 -8.03 15.83
C ILE A 205 0.32 -7.95 15.48
N ASP A 206 0.71 -8.50 14.33
CA ASP A 206 2.10 -8.51 13.88
C ASP A 206 2.25 -8.21 12.39
N THR A 207 3.47 -7.89 12.00
CA THR A 207 3.80 -7.48 10.62
C THR A 207 3.94 -8.66 9.68
N ASN A 208 4.41 -9.81 10.16
CA ASN A 208 4.71 -10.98 9.35
C ASN A 208 3.44 -11.65 8.83
N HIS A 209 2.31 -11.49 9.50
CA HIS A 209 1.03 -12.03 9.06
C HIS A 209 0.10 -10.98 8.44
N ILE A 210 0.47 -9.70 8.46
CA ILE A 210 -0.34 -8.60 7.91
C ILE A 210 0.43 -7.93 6.78
N SER A 211 1.27 -6.94 7.09
CA SER A 211 1.89 -6.03 6.13
C SER A 211 3.07 -6.64 5.37
N ARG A 212 3.37 -7.93 5.51
CA ARG A 212 4.30 -8.70 4.66
C ARG A 212 3.61 -9.76 3.80
N VAL A 213 2.32 -10.02 4.04
CA VAL A 213 1.59 -11.14 3.45
C VAL A 213 0.36 -10.69 2.68
N PHE A 214 -0.40 -9.73 3.18
CA PHE A 214 -1.69 -9.34 2.60
C PHE A 214 -1.55 -8.11 1.68
N GLN A 215 -2.01 -8.23 0.44
CA GLN A 215 -1.98 -7.15 -0.56
C GLN A 215 -2.78 -5.93 -0.12
N GLY A 216 -3.99 -6.15 0.41
CA GLY A 216 -4.88 -5.07 0.84
C GLY A 216 -4.26 -4.19 1.92
N ALA A 217 -3.40 -4.75 2.79
CA ALA A 217 -2.65 -3.95 3.78
C ALA A 217 -1.70 -2.94 3.13
N ASN A 218 -1.04 -3.30 2.03
CA ASN A 218 -0.16 -2.36 1.31
C ASN A 218 -0.95 -1.34 0.51
N VAL A 219 -2.04 -1.75 -0.14
CA VAL A 219 -2.90 -0.77 -0.84
C VAL A 219 -3.44 0.24 0.15
N LEU A 220 -3.92 -0.23 1.31
CA LEU A 220 -4.40 0.62 2.39
C LEU A 220 -3.32 1.61 2.84
N HIS A 221 -2.09 1.13 3.11
CA HIS A 221 -0.94 1.97 3.47
C HIS A 221 -0.75 3.11 2.47
N GLU A 222 -0.57 2.78 1.19
CA GLU A 222 -0.23 3.78 0.19
C GLU A 222 -1.36 4.79 -0.06
N VAL A 223 -2.62 4.33 0.02
CA VAL A 223 -3.78 5.22 -0.14
C VAL A 223 -3.88 6.21 1.03
N MET A 224 -3.37 5.91 2.22
CA MET A 224 -3.31 6.91 3.30
C MET A 224 -2.44 8.11 2.93
N HIS A 225 -1.42 7.94 2.10
CA HIS A 225 -0.61 9.06 1.62
C HIS A 225 -1.34 9.92 0.58
N PHE A 226 -2.44 9.45 -0.01
CA PHE A 226 -3.19 10.21 -0.99
C PHE A 226 -3.86 11.43 -0.31
N PRO A 227 -3.57 12.68 -0.73
CA PRO A 227 -4.06 13.86 -0.02
C PRO A 227 -5.59 13.98 0.05
N LEU A 228 -6.33 13.47 -0.93
CA LEU A 228 -7.79 13.49 -0.91
C LEU A 228 -8.39 12.45 0.05
N VAL A 229 -7.57 11.54 0.60
CA VAL A 229 -7.95 10.57 1.62
C VAL A 229 -7.35 10.97 2.96
N GLY A 230 -6.03 10.89 3.10
CA GLY A 230 -5.33 11.12 4.36
C GLY A 230 -5.39 12.56 4.83
N LYS A 231 -4.84 13.48 4.03
CA LYS A 231 -4.79 14.91 4.39
C LYS A 231 -6.17 15.52 4.54
N ALA A 232 -7.12 15.12 3.71
CA ALA A 232 -8.51 15.55 3.81
C ALA A 232 -9.14 15.18 5.16
N GLY A 233 -8.81 14.00 5.72
CA GLY A 233 -9.32 13.58 7.04
C GLY A 233 -8.53 14.14 8.23
N THR A 234 -7.21 14.27 8.14
CA THR A 234 -6.36 14.65 9.29
C THR A 234 -5.94 16.12 9.30
N SER A 235 -6.23 16.86 8.22
CA SER A 235 -5.71 18.19 7.90
C SER A 235 -4.18 18.28 7.71
N LYS A 236 -3.44 17.18 7.84
CA LYS A 236 -1.99 17.12 7.63
C LYS A 236 -1.64 15.96 6.70
N GLN A 237 -0.53 16.08 6.00
CA GLN A 237 -0.09 14.99 5.14
C GLN A 237 0.29 13.79 6.00
N ILE A 238 -0.34 12.64 5.76
CA ILE A 238 0.08 11.36 6.31
C ILE A 238 1.37 10.92 5.59
N GLY A 239 2.39 10.57 6.35
CA GLY A 239 3.68 10.10 5.86
C GLY A 239 4.11 8.82 6.56
N ASP A 240 5.38 8.48 6.39
CA ASP A 240 6.00 7.31 7.01
C ASP A 240 6.84 7.70 8.20
N ALA A 241 6.21 7.76 9.36
CA ALA A 241 6.89 8.07 10.61
C ALA A 241 7.74 6.88 11.06
N VAL A 242 7.13 5.70 11.08
CA VAL A 242 7.67 4.43 11.51
C VAL A 242 6.96 3.32 10.74
N TYR A 243 7.64 2.19 10.55
CA TYR A 243 7.08 0.99 9.92
C TYR A 243 6.98 -0.14 10.94
N ASN A 244 6.12 -1.12 10.65
CA ASN A 244 5.92 -2.34 11.41
C ASN A 244 5.07 -2.17 12.68
N ALA A 245 4.37 -3.23 13.08
CA ALA A 245 3.29 -3.22 14.06
C ALA A 245 3.71 -2.64 15.42
N TYR A 246 4.82 -3.13 15.98
CA TYR A 246 5.29 -2.70 17.30
C TYR A 246 5.75 -1.25 17.31
N ASN A 247 6.47 -0.82 16.28
CA ASN A 247 6.92 0.57 16.20
C ASN A 247 5.73 1.53 16.05
N CYS A 248 4.71 1.15 15.28
CA CYS A 248 3.48 1.93 15.14
C CYS A 248 2.71 2.03 16.47
N TYR A 249 2.60 0.92 17.21
CA TYR A 249 1.92 0.89 18.50
C TYR A 249 2.63 1.72 19.57
N THR A 250 3.96 1.72 19.57
CA THR A 250 4.80 2.45 20.55
C THR A 250 5.16 3.88 20.14
N LEU A 251 4.78 4.32 18.92
CA LEU A 251 5.02 5.69 18.46
C LEU A 251 4.39 6.74 19.38
N LYS A 252 3.21 6.47 19.95
CA LYS A 252 2.52 7.36 20.91
C LYS A 252 3.29 7.58 22.21
N THR A 253 4.19 6.66 22.58
CA THR A 253 4.94 6.67 23.85
C THR A 253 6.42 6.98 23.69
N THR A 254 6.92 7.19 22.46
CA THR A 254 8.36 7.32 22.21
C THR A 254 8.70 8.74 21.75
N PRO A 255 9.19 9.63 22.64
CA PRO A 255 9.48 11.04 22.33
C PRO A 255 10.48 11.24 21.18
N ASP A 256 11.40 10.30 20.96
CA ASP A 256 12.47 10.42 19.98
C ASP A 256 12.05 10.06 18.54
N ALA A 257 11.05 9.18 18.38
CA ALA A 257 10.44 8.90 17.06
C ALA A 257 9.68 10.12 16.51
N LEU A 258 9.32 11.05 17.40
CA LEU A 258 8.69 12.32 17.10
C LEU A 258 9.68 13.40 16.61
N ASN A 259 10.99 13.13 16.50
CA ASN A 259 12.01 14.18 16.33
C ASN A 259 12.93 14.07 15.09
N GLN A 260 12.51 13.39 14.02
CA GLN A 260 13.18 13.62 12.72
C GLN A 260 12.80 15.02 12.19
N LYS A 261 13.77 15.95 12.18
CA LYS A 261 13.64 17.36 11.74
C LYS A 261 12.85 18.29 12.68
N GLY A 262 12.75 17.96 13.98
CA GLY A 262 12.21 18.88 14.99
C GLY A 262 10.70 19.16 14.90
N LYS A 263 9.92 18.25 14.32
CA LYS A 263 8.44 18.34 14.29
C LYS A 263 7.84 17.10 14.95
N PRO A 264 7.04 17.22 16.02
CA PRO A 264 6.43 16.08 16.67
C PRO A 264 5.60 15.26 15.65
N LYS A 265 5.99 13.99 15.41
CA LYS A 265 5.29 13.10 14.48
C LYS A 265 4.05 12.48 15.15
N ARG A 266 2.86 13.00 14.88
CA ARG A 266 1.65 12.40 15.45
C ARG A 266 1.44 11.01 14.83
N THR A 267 1.03 10.04 15.63
CA THR A 267 0.57 8.70 15.20
C THR A 267 -0.49 8.76 14.10
N ILE A 268 -1.40 9.74 14.17
CA ILE A 268 -2.43 10.00 13.15
C ILE A 268 -1.84 10.47 11.81
N ASP A 269 -0.57 10.89 11.78
CA ASP A 269 0.13 11.29 10.57
C ASP A 269 1.03 10.14 10.03
N ASN A 270 0.85 8.89 10.50
CA ASN A 270 1.61 7.69 10.08
C ASN A 270 0.74 6.67 9.33
N ALA A 271 1.10 6.30 8.09
CA ALA A 271 0.30 5.41 7.26
C ALA A 271 0.12 3.99 7.85
N ASP A 272 1.20 3.36 8.30
CA ASP A 272 1.12 2.00 8.88
C ASP A 272 0.23 1.93 10.14
N SER A 273 0.10 3.03 10.90
CA SER A 273 -0.81 3.06 12.06
C SER A 273 -2.26 2.81 11.66
N TYR A 274 -2.69 3.30 10.49
CA TYR A 274 -4.01 3.00 9.94
C TYR A 274 -4.15 1.55 9.51
N VAL A 275 -3.09 0.96 8.93
CA VAL A 275 -3.08 -0.44 8.52
C VAL A 275 -3.30 -1.36 9.72
N TYR A 276 -2.50 -1.21 10.77
CA TYR A 276 -2.60 -2.08 11.94
C TYR A 276 -3.87 -1.81 12.75
N TYR A 277 -4.32 -0.56 12.84
CA TYR A 277 -5.63 -0.24 13.40
C TYR A 277 -6.76 -0.96 12.65
N ALA A 278 -6.76 -0.86 11.32
CA ALA A 278 -7.80 -1.44 10.48
C ALA A 278 -7.81 -2.96 10.55
N MET A 279 -6.62 -3.57 10.45
CA MET A 279 -6.46 -5.02 10.51
C MET A 279 -6.78 -5.57 11.89
N HIS A 280 -6.48 -4.84 12.98
CA HIS A 280 -6.89 -5.27 14.32
C HIS A 280 -8.41 -5.42 14.43
N ILE A 281 -9.17 -4.42 13.98
CA ILE A 281 -10.64 -4.50 13.98
C ILE A 281 -11.11 -5.62 13.04
N TYR A 282 -10.60 -5.65 11.81
CA TYR A 282 -11.02 -6.63 10.81
C TYR A 282 -10.79 -8.07 11.26
N LEU A 283 -9.62 -8.37 11.81
CA LEU A 283 -9.28 -9.70 12.31
C LEU A 283 -10.18 -10.08 13.48
N GLU A 284 -10.39 -9.21 14.47
CA GLU A 284 -11.29 -9.55 15.58
C GLU A 284 -12.74 -9.84 15.14
N GLU A 285 -13.19 -9.22 14.06
CA GLU A 285 -14.54 -9.42 13.51
C GLU A 285 -14.63 -10.68 12.63
N LYS A 286 -13.60 -11.00 11.85
CA LYS A 286 -13.59 -12.20 11.00
C LYS A 286 -13.24 -13.47 11.76
N CYS A 287 -12.41 -13.37 12.79
CA CYS A 287 -11.93 -14.50 13.59
C CYS A 287 -12.82 -14.79 14.81
N ASP A 288 -13.73 -13.89 15.15
CA ASP A 288 -14.53 -13.92 16.39
C ASP A 288 -13.70 -14.17 17.66
N ARG A 289 -12.50 -13.56 17.71
CA ARG A 289 -11.61 -13.60 18.88
C ARG A 289 -10.89 -12.27 19.07
N ALA A 290 -10.45 -12.00 20.30
CA ALA A 290 -9.61 -10.84 20.58
C ALA A 290 -8.16 -11.10 20.13
N PHE A 291 -7.50 -10.03 19.69
CA PHE A 291 -6.05 -10.01 19.46
C PHE A 291 -5.43 -9.03 20.45
N GLY A 292 -4.29 -9.39 21.04
CA GLY A 292 -3.51 -8.45 21.83
C GLY A 292 -2.75 -7.47 20.93
N TYR A 293 -2.29 -6.39 21.55
CA TYR A 293 -1.43 -5.42 20.88
C TYR A 293 -0.01 -5.98 20.68
N PRO A 294 0.76 -5.44 19.73
CA PRO A 294 2.18 -5.76 19.61
C PRO A 294 2.91 -5.51 20.94
N GLN A 295 3.78 -6.43 21.34
CA GLN A 295 4.48 -6.40 22.63
C GLN A 295 5.97 -6.14 22.49
N SER A 296 6.58 -6.52 21.36
CA SER A 296 8.03 -6.37 21.17
C SER A 296 8.42 -6.26 19.70
N MET A 297 9.71 -6.04 19.45
CA MET A 297 10.30 -6.08 18.11
C MET A 297 10.11 -7.40 17.36
N VAL A 298 9.73 -8.49 18.04
CA VAL A 298 9.39 -9.78 17.38
C VAL A 298 8.10 -9.68 16.56
N ASP A 299 7.21 -8.75 16.91
CA ASP A 299 5.95 -8.51 16.18
C ASP A 299 6.15 -7.63 14.91
N ASN A 300 7.41 -7.28 14.60
CA ASN A 300 7.78 -6.49 13.41
C ASN A 300 8.12 -7.32 12.16
#